data_AF-A0A847PLM4-F1
#
_entry.id   AF-A0A847PLM4-F1
#
_cell.length_a   1.000
_cell.length_b   1.000
_cell.length_c   1.000
_cell.angle_alpha   90.00
_cell.angle_beta   90.00
_cell.angle_gamma   90.00
#
_symmetry.space_group_name_H-M   'P 1'
#
loop_
_entity.id
_entity.type
_entity.pdbx_description
1 polymer ?
#
loop_
_entity_poly.entity_id
_entity_poly.type
_entity_poly.pdbx_seq_one_letter_code
_entity_poly.pdbx_strand_id
1 'polypeptide(L)'
;MKKSKRQQLSFSTYEAYQKIKKNDPLKLIFESIEWSFISPLVKDFYPDNKGLIYSPLSLFKAQLLLYLGEAESNRQLAEALRYNTRYCVLCGFHHFTRTPAHSTFSAFRKKIGEDLFYRIIHRLVAYSTPMITKKIKFVSPYTLHIAVHSEDGKLLRCNCKGKCKMESIFSGNNKEVIRKNFAYSNYKIKLHIDKESAKPLAAELRPK
;
A
#
# COMPACT_ATOMS: atom_id res chain seq x y z
N MET A 1 12.97 -14.59 -23.71
CA MET A 1 13.01 -13.32 -22.96
C MET A 1 12.01 -12.32 -23.55
N LYS A 2 10.84 -12.12 -22.94
CA LYS A 2 9.94 -11.03 -23.35
C LYS A 2 10.56 -9.71 -22.88
N LYS A 3 11.11 -8.92 -23.80
CA LYS A 3 11.51 -7.52 -23.54
C LYS A 3 10.30 -6.80 -22.94
N SER A 4 10.37 -6.45 -21.66
CA SER A 4 9.47 -5.48 -21.05
C SER A 4 9.57 -4.21 -21.88
N LYS A 5 8.52 -3.88 -22.65
CA LYS A 5 8.45 -2.65 -23.41
C LYS A 5 8.48 -1.52 -22.39
N ARG A 6 9.61 -0.82 -22.25
CA ARG A 6 9.71 0.39 -21.40
C ARG A 6 8.63 1.33 -21.88
N GLN A 7 7.57 1.47 -21.11
CA GLN A 7 6.46 2.36 -21.42
C GLN A 7 6.99 3.79 -21.32
N GLN A 8 7.00 4.50 -22.45
CA GLN A 8 7.50 5.87 -22.52
C GLN A 8 6.56 6.79 -21.74
N LEU A 9 7.11 7.50 -20.75
CA LEU A 9 6.36 8.52 -20.03
C LEU A 9 6.03 9.68 -20.97
N SER A 10 4.87 10.32 -20.78
CA SER A 10 4.65 11.63 -21.39
C SER A 10 5.67 12.63 -20.86
N PHE A 11 5.97 13.68 -21.64
CA PHE A 11 6.92 14.72 -21.24
C PHE A 11 6.57 15.31 -19.86
N SER A 12 5.31 15.67 -19.64
CA SER A 12 4.83 16.21 -18.37
C SER A 12 4.93 15.22 -17.20
N THR A 13 4.71 13.93 -17.44
CA THR A 13 4.89 12.88 -16.42
C THR A 13 6.37 12.71 -16.06
N TYR A 14 7.25 12.79 -17.05
CA TYR A 14 8.69 12.69 -16.86
C TYR A 14 9.24 13.87 -16.04
N GLU A 15 8.88 15.11 -16.39
CA GLU A 15 9.26 16.29 -15.62
C GLU A 15 8.76 16.23 -14.18
N ALA A 16 7.50 15.84 -14.00
CA ALA A 16 6.91 15.63 -12.69
C ALA A 16 7.68 14.58 -11.87
N TYR A 17 8.06 13.46 -12.50
CA TYR A 17 8.86 12.41 -11.85
C TYR A 17 10.23 12.95 -11.40
N GLN A 18 10.89 13.76 -12.22
CA GLN A 18 12.17 14.38 -11.87
C GLN A 18 12.06 15.37 -10.70
N LYS A 19 10.91 16.02 -10.51
CA LYS A 19 10.65 16.91 -9.37
C LYS A 19 10.42 16.18 -8.04
N ILE A 20 10.18 14.87 -8.06
CA ILE A 20 10.06 14.08 -6.83
C ILE A 20 11.46 13.88 -6.22
N LYS A 21 11.64 14.39 -4.99
CA LYS A 21 12.91 14.26 -4.25
C LYS A 21 13.33 12.79 -4.17
N LYS A 22 14.63 12.50 -4.34
CA LYS A 22 15.18 11.13 -4.23
C LYS A 22 14.89 10.48 -2.87
N ASN A 23 14.82 11.28 -1.80
CA ASN A 23 14.56 10.83 -0.43
C ASN A 23 13.08 10.95 -0.01
N ASP A 24 12.17 11.13 -0.98
CA ASP A 24 10.73 11.15 -0.74
C ASP A 24 10.27 9.82 -0.08
N PRO A 25 9.61 9.86 1.09
CA PRO A 25 9.25 8.64 1.82
C PRO A 25 8.37 7.67 1.03
N LEU A 26 7.38 8.18 0.31
CA LEU A 26 6.44 7.36 -0.46
C LEU A 26 7.12 6.73 -1.67
N LYS A 27 7.97 7.50 -2.35
CA LYS A 27 8.82 6.97 -3.44
C LYS A 27 9.68 5.82 -2.94
N LEU A 28 10.37 6.00 -1.82
CA LEU A 28 11.22 4.98 -1.24
C LEU A 28 10.44 3.71 -0.84
N ILE A 29 9.23 3.86 -0.29
CA ILE A 29 8.33 2.73 0.00
C ILE A 29 7.95 2.00 -1.28
N PHE A 30 7.53 2.73 -2.31
CA PHE A 30 7.10 2.12 -3.58
C PHE A 30 8.26 1.41 -4.30
N GLU A 31 9.48 1.96 -4.23
CA GLU A 31 10.69 1.36 -4.78
C GLU A 31 11.14 0.13 -3.98
N SER A 32 10.80 0.05 -2.70
CA SER A 32 11.11 -1.11 -1.85
C SER A 32 10.20 -2.32 -2.07
N ILE A 33 9.09 -2.17 -2.80
CA ILE A 33 8.11 -3.23 -3.02
C ILE A 33 8.40 -3.93 -4.36
N GLU A 34 8.52 -5.25 -4.32
CA GLU A 34 8.48 -6.08 -5.52
C GLU A 34 7.03 -6.13 -6.03
N TRP A 35 6.76 -5.58 -7.22
CA TRP A 35 5.39 -5.43 -7.75
C TRP A 35 4.97 -6.56 -8.70
N SER A 36 5.91 -7.36 -9.22
CA SER A 36 5.63 -8.34 -10.27
C SER A 36 4.70 -9.46 -9.81
N PHE A 37 4.63 -9.73 -8.49
CA PHE A 37 3.71 -10.72 -7.94
C PHE A 37 2.22 -10.43 -8.23
N ILE A 38 1.82 -9.18 -8.52
CA ILE A 38 0.41 -8.83 -8.75
C ILE A 38 -0.09 -9.39 -10.08
N SER A 39 0.70 -9.26 -11.14
CA SER A 39 0.29 -9.64 -12.51
C SER A 39 -0.22 -11.08 -12.63
N PRO A 40 0.48 -12.12 -12.11
CA PRO A 40 -0.04 -13.48 -12.17
C PRO A 40 -1.30 -13.68 -11.32
N LEU A 41 -1.48 -12.93 -10.23
CA LEU A 41 -2.64 -13.08 -9.35
C LEU A 41 -3.94 -12.53 -9.93
N VAL A 42 -3.87 -11.53 -10.81
CA VAL A 42 -5.05 -10.88 -11.40
C VAL A 42 -5.29 -11.27 -12.87
N LYS A 43 -4.49 -12.19 -13.40
CA LYS A 43 -4.46 -12.56 -14.81
C LYS A 43 -5.84 -13.01 -15.33
N ASP A 44 -6.58 -13.77 -14.53
CA ASP A 44 -7.89 -14.30 -14.95
C ASP A 44 -8.93 -13.18 -15.14
N PHE A 45 -8.77 -12.05 -14.44
CA PHE A 45 -9.64 -10.87 -14.55
C PHE A 45 -9.12 -9.84 -15.57
N TYR A 46 -7.82 -9.91 -15.86
CA TYR A 46 -7.09 -9.00 -16.73
C TYR A 46 -6.11 -9.80 -17.62
N PRO A 47 -6.62 -10.56 -18.60
CA PRO A 47 -5.80 -11.48 -19.40
C PRO A 47 -4.87 -10.74 -20.38
N ASP A 48 -5.30 -9.56 -20.85
CA ASP A 48 -4.47 -8.63 -21.61
C ASP A 48 -4.48 -7.25 -20.94
N ASN A 49 -3.32 -6.61 -20.91
CA ASN A 49 -3.15 -5.24 -20.45
C ASN A 49 -3.47 -4.21 -21.55
N LYS A 50 -3.65 -4.65 -22.80
CA LYS A 50 -4.01 -3.76 -23.91
C LYS A 50 -5.42 -3.21 -23.75
N GLY A 51 -5.57 -1.90 -24.00
CA GLY A 51 -6.87 -1.22 -24.00
C GLY A 51 -7.46 -0.95 -22.60
N LEU A 52 -6.78 -1.33 -21.52
CA LEU A 52 -7.20 -0.97 -20.17
C LEU A 52 -7.04 0.53 -19.95
N ILE A 53 -8.12 1.18 -19.48
CA ILE A 53 -8.06 2.58 -19.04
C ILE A 53 -7.06 2.72 -17.89
N TYR A 54 -7.06 1.77 -16.95
CA TYR A 54 -6.16 1.71 -15.81
C TYR A 54 -5.61 0.31 -15.62
N SER A 55 -4.29 0.20 -15.41
CA SER A 55 -3.67 -1.10 -15.10
C SER A 55 -4.05 -1.54 -13.68
N PRO A 56 -4.22 -2.85 -13.41
CA PRO A 56 -4.45 -3.36 -12.05
C PRO A 56 -3.34 -2.96 -11.08
N LEU A 57 -2.09 -2.93 -11.57
CA LEU A 57 -0.94 -2.48 -10.80
C LEU A 57 -1.09 -1.03 -10.33
N SER A 58 -1.50 -0.12 -11.22
CA SER A 58 -1.72 1.29 -10.88
C SER A 58 -2.84 1.46 -9.86
N LEU A 59 -3.92 0.68 -9.99
CA LEU A 59 -5.04 0.71 -9.05
C LEU A 59 -4.63 0.18 -7.66
N PHE A 60 -3.81 -0.86 -7.58
CA PHE A 60 -3.27 -1.32 -6.29
C PHE A 60 -2.30 -0.34 -5.65
N LYS A 61 -1.44 0.32 -6.45
CA LYS A 61 -0.58 1.40 -5.95
C LYS A 61 -1.41 2.53 -5.33
N ALA A 62 -2.47 2.94 -6.01
CA ALA A 62 -3.41 3.93 -5.48
C ALA A 62 -4.11 3.44 -4.21
N GLN A 63 -4.61 2.21 -4.17
CA GLN A 63 -5.27 1.66 -2.98
C GLN A 63 -4.31 1.52 -1.78
N LEU A 64 -3.02 1.29 -2.01
CA LEU A 64 -2.02 1.27 -0.95
C LEU A 64 -1.91 2.63 -0.23
N LEU A 65 -2.16 3.75 -0.91
CA LEU A 65 -2.12 5.09 -0.31
C LEU A 65 -3.08 5.24 0.88
N LEU A 66 -4.22 4.54 0.85
CA LEU A 66 -5.18 4.53 1.97
C LEU A 66 -4.55 3.98 3.25
N TYR A 67 -3.77 2.90 3.12
CA TYR A 67 -3.12 2.23 4.27
C TYR A 67 -1.82 2.91 4.69
N LEU A 68 -1.29 3.80 3.86
CA LEU A 68 -0.17 4.69 4.19
C LEU A 68 -0.63 6.01 4.83
N GLY A 69 -1.94 6.25 4.90
CA GLY A 69 -2.52 7.46 5.48
C GLY A 69 -2.46 8.68 4.56
N GLU A 70 -2.23 8.48 3.26
CA GLU A 70 -2.17 9.56 2.26
C GLU A 70 -3.58 9.92 1.73
N ALA A 71 -4.60 9.10 2.03
CA ALA A 71 -6.02 9.38 1.84
C ALA A 71 -6.86 8.50 2.80
N GLU A 72 -8.08 8.93 3.16
CA GLU A 72 -8.92 8.20 4.12
C GLU A 72 -10.10 7.47 3.46
N SER A 73 -10.42 7.81 2.20
CA SER A 73 -11.52 7.19 1.45
C SER A 73 -11.24 7.15 -0.05
N ASN A 74 -12.01 6.35 -0.79
CA ASN A 74 -11.92 6.33 -2.27
C ASN A 74 -12.22 7.70 -2.91
N ARG A 75 -13.04 8.54 -2.26
CA ARG A 75 -13.34 9.90 -2.74
C ARG A 75 -12.12 10.81 -2.60
N GLN A 76 -11.56 10.88 -1.40
CA GLN A 76 -10.31 11.62 -1.16
C GLN A 76 -9.16 11.07 -2.00
N LEU A 77 -9.06 9.75 -2.20
CA LEU A 77 -8.04 9.14 -3.05
C LEU A 77 -8.16 9.59 -4.51
N ALA A 78 -9.37 9.60 -5.06
CA ALA A 78 -9.60 10.07 -6.42
C ALA A 78 -9.25 11.55 -6.59
N GLU A 79 -9.63 12.39 -5.63
CA GLU A 79 -9.28 13.81 -5.59
C GLU A 79 -7.76 14.03 -5.47
N ALA A 80 -7.12 13.31 -4.56
CA ALA A 80 -5.68 13.36 -4.34
C ALA A 80 -4.93 12.92 -5.60
N LEU A 81 -5.36 11.88 -6.30
CA LEU A 81 -4.75 11.48 -7.58
C LEU A 81 -4.90 12.55 -8.67
N ARG A 82 -6.03 13.26 -8.69
CA ARG A 82 -6.32 14.31 -9.68
C ARG A 82 -5.43 15.55 -9.51
N TYR A 83 -5.16 15.96 -8.27
CA TYR A 83 -4.46 17.22 -8.00
C TYR A 83 -3.03 17.06 -7.46
N ASN A 84 -2.69 15.88 -6.92
CA ASN A 84 -1.35 15.59 -6.44
C ASN A 84 -0.55 14.82 -7.49
N THR A 85 0.24 15.59 -8.26
CA THR A 85 1.13 15.07 -9.29
C THR A 85 2.08 13.98 -8.77
N ARG A 86 2.57 14.08 -7.52
CA ARG A 86 3.43 13.04 -6.91
C ARG A 86 2.69 11.71 -6.81
N TYR A 87 1.43 11.70 -6.36
CA TYR A 87 0.64 10.46 -6.28
C TYR A 87 0.32 9.90 -7.65
N CYS A 88 -0.06 10.76 -8.60
CA CYS A 88 -0.36 10.36 -9.97
C CYS A 88 0.84 9.63 -10.60
N VAL A 89 2.03 10.23 -10.51
CA VAL A 89 3.27 9.65 -11.04
C VAL A 89 3.66 8.36 -10.32
N LEU A 90 3.69 8.35 -9.00
CA LEU A 90 4.11 7.16 -8.23
C LEU A 90 3.16 5.97 -8.42
N CYS A 91 1.87 6.24 -8.59
CA CYS A 91 0.87 5.22 -8.91
C CYS A 91 0.90 4.77 -10.38
N GLY A 92 1.71 5.40 -11.23
CA GLY A 92 1.84 5.02 -12.65
C GLY A 92 0.64 5.44 -13.49
N PHE A 93 0.02 6.58 -13.19
CA PHE A 93 -0.94 7.23 -14.06
C PHE A 93 -0.21 8.26 -14.91
N HIS A 94 -0.09 7.97 -16.21
CA HIS A 94 0.75 8.73 -17.15
C HIS A 94 0.05 9.93 -17.81
N HIS A 95 -1.22 10.14 -17.49
CA HIS A 95 -2.03 11.25 -17.99
C HIS A 95 -2.73 11.89 -16.80
N PHE A 96 -2.26 13.08 -16.38
CA PHE A 96 -2.82 13.82 -15.24
C PHE A 96 -4.31 14.11 -15.40
N THR A 97 -4.79 14.22 -16.63
CA THR A 97 -6.21 14.43 -16.96
C THR A 97 -7.06 13.16 -16.94
N ARG A 98 -6.44 11.98 -16.84
CA ARG A 98 -7.11 10.67 -16.84
C ARG A 98 -6.74 9.89 -15.58
N THR A 99 -7.13 10.40 -14.42
CA THR A 99 -7.03 9.70 -13.14
C THR A 99 -8.36 9.03 -12.77
N PRO A 100 -8.36 7.93 -12.00
CA PRO A 100 -9.58 7.20 -11.68
C PRO A 100 -10.58 8.02 -10.87
N ALA A 101 -11.87 7.92 -11.21
CA ALA A 101 -12.95 8.33 -10.33
C ALA A 101 -13.08 7.38 -9.12
N HIS A 102 -13.66 7.83 -8.02
CA HIS A 102 -13.82 7.02 -6.79
C HIS A 102 -14.58 5.70 -7.01
N SER A 103 -15.57 5.68 -7.92
CA SER A 103 -16.33 4.49 -8.30
C SER A 103 -15.47 3.42 -8.97
N THR A 104 -14.39 3.82 -9.66
CA THR A 104 -13.42 2.93 -10.30
C THR A 104 -12.81 1.95 -9.31
N PHE A 105 -12.46 2.41 -8.11
CA PHE A 105 -11.87 1.55 -7.08
C PHE A 105 -12.86 0.52 -6.55
N SER A 106 -14.12 0.90 -6.41
CA SER A 106 -15.19 -0.01 -5.98
C SER A 106 -15.47 -1.06 -7.06
N ALA A 107 -15.54 -0.63 -8.33
CA ALA A 107 -15.68 -1.53 -9.47
C ALA A 107 -14.48 -2.48 -9.61
N PHE A 108 -13.25 -1.99 -9.38
CA PHE A 108 -12.04 -2.79 -9.40
C PHE A 108 -12.07 -3.91 -8.36
N ARG A 109 -12.37 -3.57 -7.10
CA ARG A 109 -12.51 -4.54 -6.01
C ARG A 109 -13.60 -5.57 -6.32
N LYS A 110 -14.76 -5.13 -6.79
CA LYS A 110 -15.86 -6.03 -7.20
C LYS A 110 -15.43 -6.98 -8.33
N LYS A 111 -14.70 -6.47 -9.32
CA LYS A 111 -14.26 -7.26 -10.48
C LYS A 111 -13.32 -8.40 -10.10
N ILE A 112 -12.34 -8.17 -9.23
CA ILE A 112 -11.35 -9.20 -8.85
C ILE A 112 -11.77 -10.05 -7.65
N GLY A 113 -12.83 -9.66 -6.95
CA GLY A 113 -13.30 -10.30 -5.72
C GLY A 113 -12.56 -9.82 -4.46
N GLU A 114 -13.29 -9.77 -3.35
CA GLU A 114 -12.78 -9.23 -2.08
C GLU A 114 -11.62 -10.06 -1.51
N ASP A 115 -11.72 -11.39 -1.59
CA ASP A 115 -10.69 -12.30 -1.07
C ASP A 115 -9.34 -12.07 -1.73
N LEU A 116 -9.34 -12.00 -3.07
CA LEU A 116 -8.14 -11.74 -3.85
C LEU A 116 -7.62 -10.32 -3.60
N PHE A 117 -8.51 -9.33 -3.59
CA PHE A 117 -8.16 -7.94 -3.32
C PHE A 117 -7.44 -7.81 -1.99
N TYR A 118 -8.01 -8.31 -0.90
CA TYR A 118 -7.40 -8.22 0.42
C TYR A 118 -6.18 -9.11 0.56
N ARG A 119 -6.11 -10.27 -0.10
CA ARG A 119 -4.87 -11.06 -0.16
C ARG A 119 -3.71 -10.25 -0.71
N ILE A 120 -3.94 -9.46 -1.76
CA ILE A 120 -2.93 -8.57 -2.34
C ILE A 120 -2.63 -7.39 -1.42
N ILE A 121 -3.65 -6.71 -0.89
CA ILE A 121 -3.48 -5.57 0.04
C ILE A 121 -2.70 -5.95 1.29
N HIS A 122 -3.02 -7.09 1.93
CA HIS A 122 -2.29 -7.57 3.10
C HIS A 122 -0.80 -7.74 2.80
N ARG A 123 -0.47 -8.31 1.65
CA ARG A 123 0.92 -8.49 1.22
C ARG A 123 1.59 -7.13 0.97
N LEU A 124 0.92 -6.20 0.29
CA LEU A 124 1.45 -4.86 0.02
C LEU A 124 1.71 -4.06 1.30
N VAL A 125 0.76 -4.09 2.24
CA VAL A 125 0.92 -3.43 3.54
C VAL A 125 2.05 -4.09 4.34
N ALA A 126 2.14 -5.42 4.37
CA ALA A 126 3.26 -6.08 5.00
C ALA A 126 4.60 -5.66 4.37
N TYR A 127 4.70 -5.66 3.03
CA TYR A 127 5.95 -5.37 2.32
C TYR A 127 6.37 -3.89 2.40
N SER A 128 5.43 -2.96 2.62
CA SER A 128 5.74 -1.55 2.85
C SER A 128 6.30 -1.29 4.25
N THR A 129 5.89 -2.09 5.25
CA THR A 129 6.21 -1.82 6.65
C THR A 129 7.70 -1.74 6.97
N PRO A 130 8.62 -2.60 6.44
CA PRO A 130 10.05 -2.47 6.70
C PRO A 130 10.62 -1.10 6.34
N MET A 131 10.22 -0.53 5.19
CA MET A 131 10.70 0.77 4.76
C MET A 131 10.11 1.90 5.61
N ILE A 132 8.84 1.78 6.02
CA ILE A 132 8.20 2.73 6.95
C ILE A 132 8.92 2.77 8.29
N THR A 133 9.46 1.64 8.77
CA THR A 133 10.14 1.61 10.08
C THR A 133 11.32 2.57 10.19
N LYS A 134 12.00 2.90 9.07
CA LYS A 134 13.08 3.92 9.05
C LYS A 134 12.59 5.33 9.36
N LYS A 135 11.31 5.61 9.09
CA LYS A 135 10.60 6.86 9.39
C LYS A 135 9.26 6.54 10.03
N ILE A 136 9.27 5.91 11.20
CA ILE A 136 8.07 5.29 11.80
C ILE A 136 6.90 6.27 12.03
N LYS A 137 7.17 7.58 12.13
CA LYS A 137 6.16 8.66 12.23
C LYS A 137 5.47 9.00 10.90
N PHE A 138 5.86 8.36 9.79
CA PHE A 138 5.31 8.60 8.46
C PHE A 138 3.84 8.21 8.35
N VAL A 139 3.44 7.11 9.01
CA VAL A 139 2.05 6.63 9.02
C VAL A 139 1.45 6.84 10.40
N SER A 140 0.23 7.39 10.43
CA SER A 140 -0.55 7.55 11.65
C SER A 140 -0.87 6.19 12.29
N PRO A 141 -0.74 6.03 13.61
CA PRO A 141 -1.13 4.79 14.30
C PRO A 141 -2.63 4.47 14.17
N TYR A 142 -3.47 5.46 13.82
CA TYR A 142 -4.90 5.23 13.57
C TYR A 142 -5.17 4.58 12.20
N THR A 143 -4.29 4.79 11.22
CA THR A 143 -4.39 4.16 9.90
C THR A 143 -3.79 2.77 9.91
N LEU A 144 -2.57 2.66 10.44
CA LEU A 144 -1.85 1.40 10.58
C LEU A 144 -0.88 1.55 11.73
N HIS A 145 -1.11 0.80 12.80
CA HIS A 145 -0.17 0.75 13.91
C HIS A 145 1.05 -0.10 13.55
N ILE A 146 2.25 0.41 13.76
CA ILE A 146 3.49 -0.30 13.45
C ILE A 146 4.34 -0.37 14.70
N ALA A 147 4.65 -1.59 15.13
CA ALA A 147 5.54 -1.87 16.25
C ALA A 147 6.72 -2.70 15.79
N VAL A 148 7.92 -2.32 16.21
CA VAL A 148 9.15 -3.07 15.94
C VAL A 148 9.67 -3.60 17.27
N HIS A 149 9.92 -4.90 17.31
CA HIS A 149 10.40 -5.61 18.49
C HIS A 149 11.81 -6.15 18.26
N SER A 150 12.55 -6.39 19.35
CA SER A 150 13.80 -7.15 19.33
C SER A 150 13.53 -8.62 19.06
N GLU A 151 14.60 -9.40 18.88
CA GLU A 151 14.52 -10.86 18.79
C GLU A 151 13.87 -11.47 20.03
N ASP A 152 14.23 -10.96 21.21
CA ASP A 152 13.66 -11.36 22.52
C ASP A 152 12.21 -10.87 22.74
N GLY A 153 11.63 -10.15 21.77
CA GLY A 153 10.25 -9.66 21.85
C GLY A 153 10.06 -8.35 22.60
N LYS A 154 11.14 -7.66 23.02
CA LYS A 154 11.04 -6.33 23.65
C LYS A 154 10.65 -5.27 22.60
N LEU A 155 9.66 -4.43 22.92
CA LEU A 155 9.29 -3.31 22.04
C LEU A 155 10.45 -2.31 21.91
N LEU A 156 10.96 -2.12 20.69
CA LEU A 156 12.03 -1.17 20.38
C LEU A 156 11.47 0.19 19.97
N ARG A 157 10.49 0.21 19.06
CA ARG A 157 9.87 1.44 18.56
C ARG A 157 8.45 1.20 18.06
N CYS A 158 7.64 2.25 18.13
CA CYS A 158 6.28 2.26 17.64
C CYS A 158 5.96 3.63 16.99
N ASN A 159 4.95 3.69 16.12
CA ASN A 159 4.41 4.96 15.60
C ASN A 159 3.46 5.70 16.55
N CYS A 160 3.13 5.14 17.73
CA CYS A 160 2.37 5.84 18.76
C CYS A 160 3.11 7.06 19.33
N LYS A 161 2.34 8.06 19.78
CA LYS A 161 2.84 9.11 20.68
C LYS A 161 2.80 8.60 22.12
N GLY A 162 3.96 8.54 22.79
CA GLY A 162 4.06 8.07 24.17
C GLY A 162 4.03 6.55 24.29
N LYS A 163 3.29 6.01 25.28
CA LYS A 163 3.14 4.56 25.48
C LYS A 163 2.45 3.92 24.28
N CYS A 164 2.85 2.70 23.94
CA CYS A 164 2.24 1.92 22.87
C CYS A 164 0.76 1.66 23.18
N LYS A 165 -0.11 1.91 22.20
CA LYS A 165 -1.57 1.77 22.33
C LYS A 165 -2.11 0.58 21.54
N MET A 166 -1.25 -0.38 21.19
CA MET A 166 -1.61 -1.51 20.32
C MET A 166 -2.80 -2.31 20.86
N GLU A 167 -2.81 -2.59 22.16
CA GLU A 167 -3.90 -3.33 22.80
C GLU A 167 -5.24 -2.60 22.65
N SER A 168 -5.26 -1.28 22.80
CA SER A 168 -6.49 -0.49 22.64
C SER A 168 -7.05 -0.52 21.20
N ILE A 169 -6.20 -0.79 20.20
CA ILE A 169 -6.64 -0.93 18.80
C ILE A 169 -7.40 -2.25 18.61
N PHE A 170 -7.05 -3.28 19.39
CA PHE A 170 -7.72 -4.58 19.34
C PHE A 170 -8.94 -4.64 20.26
N SER A 171 -8.85 -4.03 21.45
CA SER A 171 -9.94 -4.04 22.44
C SER A 171 -11.02 -2.98 22.16
N GLY A 172 -10.70 -1.92 21.42
CA GLY A 172 -11.68 -0.93 20.98
C GLY A 172 -12.67 -1.55 19.98
N ASN A 173 -13.90 -1.76 20.42
CA ASN A 173 -15.07 -2.26 19.65
C ASN A 173 -15.20 -3.79 19.48
N ASN A 174 -14.65 -4.63 20.39
CA ASN A 174 -14.79 -6.11 20.28
C ASN A 174 -14.34 -6.67 18.91
N LYS A 175 -13.34 -6.05 18.28
CA LYS A 175 -12.88 -6.48 16.95
C LYS A 175 -12.19 -7.83 17.05
N GLU A 176 -12.74 -8.83 16.38
CA GLU A 176 -12.03 -10.09 16.19
C GLU A 176 -10.86 -9.87 15.22
N VAL A 177 -9.65 -10.28 15.62
CA VAL A 177 -8.42 -10.01 14.86
C VAL A 177 -7.85 -11.29 14.29
N ILE A 178 -7.68 -11.34 12.97
CA ILE A 178 -6.95 -12.38 12.26
C ILE A 178 -5.46 -12.00 12.19
N ARG A 179 -4.58 -12.97 12.37
CA ARG A 179 -3.12 -12.78 12.26
C ARG A 179 -2.59 -13.47 11.00
N LYS A 180 -1.80 -12.75 10.20
CA LYS A 180 -1.08 -13.32 9.04
C LYS A 180 0.41 -13.05 9.17
N ASN A 181 1.22 -14.08 8.93
CA ASN A 181 2.67 -13.98 8.99
C ASN A 181 3.24 -13.78 7.58
N PHE A 182 4.19 -12.87 7.45
CA PHE A 182 4.93 -12.59 6.23
C PHE A 182 6.42 -12.55 6.55
N ALA A 183 7.23 -12.82 5.53
CA ALA A 183 8.67 -12.68 5.59
C ALA A 183 9.09 -11.81 4.41
N TYR A 184 9.63 -10.61 4.69
CA TYR A 184 10.05 -9.69 3.64
C TYR A 184 11.30 -8.92 4.08
N SER A 185 12.28 -8.80 3.18
CA SER A 185 13.62 -8.32 3.54
C SER A 185 14.15 -9.09 4.77
N ASN A 186 14.76 -8.39 5.72
CA ASN A 186 15.33 -8.95 6.95
C ASN A 186 14.32 -8.94 8.12
N TYR A 187 13.01 -8.97 7.84
CA TYR A 187 11.97 -8.94 8.88
C TYR A 187 10.98 -10.11 8.77
N LYS A 188 10.61 -10.67 9.92
CA LYS A 188 9.38 -11.43 10.15
C LYS A 188 8.29 -10.43 10.52
N ILE A 189 7.20 -10.42 9.78
CA ILE A 189 6.12 -9.44 9.90
C ILE A 189 4.84 -10.18 10.29
N LYS A 190 4.23 -9.81 11.42
CA LYS A 190 2.91 -10.28 11.82
C LYS A 190 1.91 -9.16 11.58
N LEU A 191 1.01 -9.38 10.63
CA LEU A 191 -0.06 -8.44 10.28
C LEU A 191 -1.33 -8.82 11.03
N HIS A 192 -1.90 -7.86 11.74
CA HIS A 192 -3.17 -7.95 12.46
C HIS A 192 -4.26 -7.31 11.60
N ILE A 193 -5.30 -8.09 11.31
CA ILE A 193 -6.35 -7.75 10.35
C ILE A 193 -7.69 -7.83 11.07
N ASP A 194 -8.52 -6.82 10.88
CA ASP A 194 -9.91 -6.83 11.33
C ASP A 194 -10.70 -7.94 10.60
N LYS A 195 -11.32 -8.86 11.33
CA LYS A 195 -12.06 -9.99 10.74
C LYS A 195 -13.26 -9.53 9.93
N GLU A 196 -13.94 -8.47 10.36
CA GLU A 196 -15.16 -7.99 9.72
C GLU A 196 -14.83 -7.21 8.43
N SER A 197 -13.95 -6.21 8.53
CA SER A 197 -13.63 -5.36 7.38
C SER A 197 -12.50 -5.89 6.50
N ALA A 198 -11.78 -6.92 6.94
CA ALA A 198 -10.53 -7.42 6.34
C ALA A 198 -9.44 -6.35 6.17
N LYS A 199 -9.51 -5.22 6.89
CA LYS A 199 -8.50 -4.16 6.83
C LYS A 199 -7.34 -4.44 7.79
N PRO A 200 -6.09 -4.21 7.37
CA PRO A 200 -4.95 -4.16 8.28
C PRO A 200 -5.14 -3.11 9.38
N LEU A 201 -4.95 -3.53 10.63
CA LEU A 201 -5.00 -2.66 11.81
C LEU A 201 -3.60 -2.39 12.34
N ALA A 202 -2.75 -3.42 12.38
CA ALA A 202 -1.40 -3.30 12.92
C ALA A 202 -0.41 -4.25 12.27
N ALA A 203 0.88 -3.90 12.31
CA ALA A 203 1.99 -4.72 11.89
C ALA A 203 3.07 -4.77 12.99
N GLU A 204 3.42 -5.98 13.41
CA GLU A 204 4.60 -6.22 14.25
C GLU A 204 5.75 -6.67 13.37
N LEU A 205 6.91 -6.03 13.50
CA LEU A 205 8.12 -6.42 12.81
C LEU A 205 9.14 -6.93 13.83
N ARG A 206 9.78 -8.05 13.50
CA ARG A 206 10.93 -8.61 14.20
C ARG A 206 12.05 -8.85 13.20
N PRO A 207 13.31 -8.47 13.49
CA PRO A 207 14.45 -8.91 12.69
C PRO A 207 14.43 -10.43 12.50
N LYS A 208 14.92 -10.89 11.35
CA LYS A 208 15.05 -12.31 11.02
C LYS A 208 16.27 -12.92 11.64
#